data_AF-A0A9W6GQI3-F1
#
_entry.id   AF-A0A9W6GQI3-F1
#
_cell.length_a   1.000
_cell.length_b   1.000
_cell.length_c   1.000
_cell.angle_alpha   90.00
_cell.angle_beta   90.00
_cell.angle_gamma   90.00
#
_symmetry.space_group_name_H-M   'P 1'
#
loop_
_entity.id
_entity.type
_entity.pdbx_description
1 polymer ?
#
loop_
_entity_poly.entity_id
_entity_poly.type
_entity_poly.pdbx_seq_one_letter_code
_entity_poly.pdbx_strand_id
1 'polypeptide(L)'
;MKVSSLGAAEIEQALISPMSVFDRPDEVVETPALAKIMKIEILKRWELDARALARATEENMSGGVPPDMDAVNAALAKLDPEGKAFADFNRAPTKL
;
A
#
# COMPACT_ATOMS: atom_id res chain seq x y z
N MET A 1 -12.34 -3.63 6.13
CA MET A 1 -12.19 -3.58 4.67
C MET A 1 -13.43 -2.93 4.10
N LYS A 2 -13.26 -1.83 3.35
CA LYS A 2 -14.38 -1.02 2.82
C LYS A 2 -15.20 -1.74 1.76
N VAL A 3 -14.64 -2.79 1.17
CA VAL A 3 -15.28 -3.61 0.13
C VAL A 3 -15.40 -5.06 0.60
N SER A 4 -16.60 -5.63 0.49
CA SER A 4 -16.93 -6.98 0.97
C SER A 4 -16.38 -8.09 0.07
N SER A 5 -16.11 -7.78 -1.19
CA SER A 5 -15.55 -8.66 -2.22
C SER A 5 -14.65 -7.84 -3.13
N LEU A 6 -13.48 -8.37 -3.52
CA LEU A 6 -12.54 -7.65 -4.38
C LEU A 6 -12.72 -8.07 -5.84
N GLY A 7 -13.35 -7.22 -6.65
CA GLY A 7 -13.47 -7.39 -8.10
C GLY A 7 -12.33 -6.72 -8.87
N ALA A 8 -12.35 -6.82 -10.19
CA ALA A 8 -11.29 -6.25 -11.04
C ALA A 8 -11.17 -4.72 -10.88
N ALA A 9 -12.29 -4.00 -10.76
CA ALA A 9 -12.29 -2.56 -10.57
C ALA A 9 -11.70 -2.16 -9.20
N GLU A 10 -12.02 -2.88 -8.14
CA GLU A 10 -11.43 -2.62 -6.80
C GLU A 10 -9.93 -2.93 -6.78
N ILE A 11 -9.50 -3.96 -7.51
CA ILE A 11 -8.08 -4.30 -7.67
C ILE A 11 -7.32 -3.17 -8.38
N GLU A 12 -7.85 -2.68 -9.50
CA GLU A 12 -7.26 -1.54 -10.22
C GLU A 12 -7.20 -0.30 -9.33
N GLN A 13 -8.28 -0.04 -8.58
CA GLN A 13 -8.32 1.09 -7.67
C GLN A 13 -7.34 0.94 -6.51
N ALA A 14 -7.14 -0.26 -6.00
CA ALA A 14 -6.16 -0.53 -4.94
C ALA A 14 -4.71 -0.27 -5.40
N LEU A 15 -4.40 -0.47 -6.68
CA LEU A 15 -3.08 -0.17 -7.25
C LEU A 15 -2.82 1.35 -7.38
N ILE A 16 -3.89 2.14 -7.46
CA ILE A 16 -3.85 3.61 -7.56
C ILE A 16 -3.89 4.24 -6.17
N SER A 17 -4.88 3.87 -5.36
CA SER A 17 -5.15 4.42 -4.03
C SER A 17 -5.56 3.31 -3.05
N PRO A 18 -4.59 2.64 -2.41
CA PRO A 18 -4.83 1.54 -1.47
C PRO A 18 -5.77 1.91 -0.32
N MET A 19 -5.59 3.10 0.27
CA MET A 19 -6.41 3.61 1.38
C MET A 19 -7.88 3.85 1.01
N SER A 20 -8.19 3.93 -0.28
CA SER A 20 -9.58 4.05 -0.75
C SER A 20 -10.31 2.72 -0.72
N VAL A 21 -9.60 1.60 -0.80
CA VAL A 21 -10.17 0.24 -0.90
C VAL A 21 -10.04 -0.53 0.42
N PHE A 22 -8.92 -0.37 1.10
CA PHE A 22 -8.57 -1.06 2.32
C PHE A 22 -8.53 -0.10 3.50
N ASP A 23 -8.90 -0.60 4.68
CA ASP A 23 -8.79 0.17 5.92
C ASP A 23 -7.42 -0.04 6.57
N ARG A 24 -6.81 -1.22 6.38
CA ARG A 24 -5.55 -1.60 7.00
C ARG A 24 -4.62 -2.30 6.01
N PRO A 25 -3.29 -2.11 6.11
CA PRO A 25 -2.32 -2.80 5.27
C PRO A 25 -2.41 -4.33 5.36
N ASP A 26 -2.71 -4.89 6.54
CA ASP A 26 -2.86 -6.33 6.71
C ASP A 26 -3.98 -6.94 5.85
N GLU A 27 -5.04 -6.19 5.54
CA GLU A 27 -6.14 -6.67 4.69
C GLU A 27 -5.64 -7.01 3.28
N VAL A 28 -4.64 -6.28 2.78
CA VAL A 28 -4.00 -6.56 1.50
C VAL A 28 -3.28 -7.91 1.54
N VAL A 29 -2.61 -8.21 2.66
CA VAL A 29 -1.90 -9.49 2.88
C VAL A 29 -2.89 -10.64 2.95
N GLU A 30 -4.00 -10.44 3.64
CA GLU A 30 -5.04 -11.45 3.87
C GLU A 30 -5.91 -11.70 2.64
N THR A 31 -5.95 -10.78 1.67
CA THR A 31 -6.81 -10.89 0.49
C THR A 31 -6.35 -12.04 -0.43
N PRO A 32 -7.14 -13.12 -0.61
CA PRO A 32 -6.74 -14.25 -1.45
C PRO A 32 -6.85 -13.95 -2.94
N ALA A 33 -7.69 -12.98 -3.34
CA ALA A 33 -7.87 -12.58 -4.73
C ALA A 33 -6.66 -11.87 -5.35
N LEU A 34 -5.70 -11.41 -4.53
CA LEU A 34 -4.51 -10.71 -4.98
C LEU A 34 -3.33 -11.67 -5.10
N ALA A 35 -2.64 -11.60 -6.24
CA ALA A 35 -1.34 -12.24 -6.38
C ALA A 35 -0.32 -11.57 -5.45
N LYS A 36 0.67 -12.34 -4.98
CA LYS A 36 1.73 -11.85 -4.07
C LYS A 36 2.39 -10.56 -4.57
N ILE A 37 2.68 -10.46 -5.86
CA ILE A 37 3.30 -9.27 -6.46
C ILE A 37 2.39 -8.03 -6.38
N MET A 38 1.09 -8.20 -6.62
CA MET A 38 0.11 -7.12 -6.54
C MET A 38 -0.06 -6.63 -5.10
N LYS A 39 -0.05 -7.54 -4.12
CA LYS A 39 -0.08 -7.17 -2.70
C LYS A 39 1.10 -6.29 -2.33
N ILE A 40 2.30 -6.67 -2.78
CA ILE A 40 3.52 -5.88 -2.55
C ILE A 40 3.41 -4.50 -3.21
N GLU A 41 2.89 -4.43 -4.44
CA GLU A 41 2.70 -3.18 -5.17
C GLU A 41 1.73 -2.22 -4.47
N ILE A 42 0.57 -2.74 -4.06
CA ILE A 42 -0.45 -2.00 -3.30
C ILE A 42 0.15 -1.46 -2.00
N LEU A 43 0.87 -2.29 -1.24
CA LEU A 43 1.48 -1.88 0.05
C LEU A 43 2.58 -0.83 -0.13
N LYS A 44 3.37 -0.88 -1.20
CA LYS A 44 4.35 0.17 -1.49
C LYS A 44 3.70 1.49 -1.89
N ARG A 45 2.63 1.44 -2.69
CA ARG A 45 1.84 2.65 -2.99
C ARG A 45 1.33 3.26 -1.69
N TRP A 46 0.85 2.43 -0.77
CA TRP A 46 0.40 2.88 0.54
C TRP A 46 1.52 3.57 1.32
N GLU A 47 2.72 2.98 1.37
CA GLU A 47 3.89 3.59 2.01
C GLU A 47 4.19 4.99 1.44
N LEU A 48 4.13 5.14 0.11
CA LEU A 48 4.34 6.44 -0.55
C LEU A 48 3.26 7.46 -0.18
N ASP A 49 1.99 7.07 -0.21
CA ASP A 49 0.87 7.95 0.15
C ASP A 49 0.95 8.37 1.62
N ALA A 50 1.26 7.42 2.51
CA ALA A 50 1.50 7.67 3.92
C ALA A 50 2.67 8.66 4.14
N ARG A 51 3.75 8.56 3.36
CA ARG A 51 4.91 9.48 3.46
C ARG A 51 4.52 10.86 2.99
N ALA A 52 3.72 10.95 1.94
CA ALA A 52 3.20 12.22 1.43
C ALA A 52 2.27 12.90 2.43
N LEU A 53 1.36 12.15 3.07
CA LEU A 53 0.47 12.65 4.12
C LEU A 53 1.25 13.13 5.35
N ALA A 54 2.29 12.39 5.78
CA ALA A 54 3.14 12.80 6.90
C ALA A 54 3.83 14.14 6.61
N ARG A 55 4.39 14.31 5.39
CA ARG A 55 4.98 15.60 4.96
C ARG A 55 3.95 16.73 4.92
N ALA A 56 2.74 16.47 4.46
CA ALA A 56 1.67 17.46 4.44
C ALA A 56 1.24 17.89 5.86
N THR A 57 1.32 16.98 6.84
CA THR A 57 0.95 17.25 8.24
C THR A 57 2.03 18.07 8.97
N GLU A 58 3.31 17.92 8.56
CA GLU A 58 4.44 18.67 9.13
C GLU A 58 4.38 20.19 8.79
N GLU A 59 3.66 20.58 7.72
CA GLU A 59 3.64 21.98 7.27
C GLU A 59 2.48 22.84 7.77
N ASN A 60 1.37 22.29 8.32
CA ASN A 60 0.32 23.11 8.97
C ASN A 60 -0.79 22.25 9.63
N MET A 61 -0.80 22.18 10.97
CA MET A 61 -1.86 21.60 11.83
C MET A 61 -1.66 20.14 12.28
N SER A 62 -1.09 20.02 13.47
CA SER A 62 -1.11 18.85 14.34
C SER A 62 -2.55 18.39 14.65
N GLY A 63 -2.89 17.14 14.30
CA GLY A 63 -4.15 16.53 14.74
C GLY A 63 -4.63 15.30 13.97
N GLY A 64 -3.99 14.90 12.87
CA GLY A 64 -4.32 13.66 12.16
C GLY A 64 -3.69 12.43 12.80
N VAL A 65 -4.42 11.30 12.81
CA VAL A 65 -3.86 9.98 13.17
C VAL A 65 -2.63 9.76 12.28
N PRO A 66 -1.43 9.53 12.85
CA PRO A 66 -0.25 9.29 12.05
C PRO A 66 -0.51 8.10 11.11
N PRO A 67 -0.15 8.21 9.82
CA PRO A 67 -0.30 7.09 8.92
C PRO A 67 0.50 5.91 9.47
N ASP A 68 -0.14 4.74 9.53
CA ASP A 68 0.34 3.56 10.26
C ASP A 68 1.47 2.85 9.50
N MET A 69 2.59 3.56 9.35
CA MET A 69 3.78 3.14 8.61
C MET A 69 4.35 1.82 9.11
N ASP A 70 4.30 1.60 10.42
CA ASP A 70 4.75 0.37 11.02
C ASP A 70 3.91 -0.82 10.55
N ALA A 71 2.59 -0.65 10.41
CA ALA A 71 1.71 -1.67 9.87
C ALA A 71 2.00 -1.96 8.39
N VAL A 72 2.27 -0.92 7.58
CA VAL A 72 2.65 -1.09 6.17
C VAL A 72 3.97 -1.86 6.04
N ASN A 73 4.98 -1.48 6.83
CA ASN A 73 6.28 -2.15 6.84
C ASN A 73 6.18 -3.60 7.31
N ALA A 74 5.39 -3.86 8.35
CA ALA A 74 5.14 -5.23 8.83
C ALA A 74 4.44 -6.08 7.75
N ALA A 75 3.45 -5.52 7.06
CA ALA A 75 2.75 -6.20 5.96
C ALA A 75 3.70 -6.51 4.79
N LEU A 76 4.58 -5.57 4.44
CA LEU A 76 5.62 -5.78 3.42
C LEU A 76 6.61 -6.87 3.85
N ALA A 77 7.09 -6.86 5.10
CA ALA A 77 8.01 -7.86 5.60
C ALA A 77 7.44 -9.28 5.58
N LYS A 78 6.12 -9.44 5.78
CA LYS A 78 5.44 -10.74 5.64
C LYS A 78 5.48 -11.29 4.20
N LEU A 79 5.46 -10.41 3.21
CA LEU A 79 5.40 -10.79 1.79
C LEU A 79 6.79 -10.83 1.14
N ASP A 80 7.63 -9.85 1.43
CA ASP A 80 8.98 -9.67 0.87
C ASP A 80 9.97 -9.37 2.00
N PRO A 81 10.32 -10.38 2.83
CA PRO A 81 11.26 -10.21 3.93
C PRO A 81 12.67 -9.81 3.46
N GLU A 82 13.02 -10.10 2.21
CA GLU A 82 14.32 -9.75 1.62
C GLU A 82 14.32 -8.37 0.93
N GLY A 83 13.17 -7.70 0.81
CA GLY A 83 13.03 -6.42 0.11
C GLY A 83 13.39 -6.46 -1.39
N LYS A 84 13.46 -7.65 -2.00
CA LYS A 84 13.92 -7.82 -3.38
C LYS A 84 12.88 -7.36 -4.40
N ALA A 85 11.60 -7.56 -4.10
CA ALA A 85 10.53 -7.09 -4.96
C ALA A 85 10.50 -5.55 -5.03
N PHE A 86 11.04 -4.83 -4.03
CA PHE A 86 11.27 -3.39 -4.10
C PHE A 86 12.30 -3.01 -5.17
N ALA A 87 13.43 -3.70 -5.21
CA ALA A 87 14.47 -3.46 -6.21
C ALA A 87 13.97 -3.72 -7.64
N ASP A 88 13.12 -4.73 -7.83
CA ASP A 88 12.58 -5.06 -9.16
C ASP A 88 11.50 -4.08 -9.63
N PHE A 89 10.66 -3.56 -8.73
CA PHE A 89 9.68 -2.52 -9.07
C PHE A 89 10.34 -1.22 -9.52
N ASN A 90 11.36 -0.76 -8.80
CA ASN A 90 12.08 0.47 -9.15
C ASN A 90 12.93 0.34 -10.44
N ARG A 91 13.16 -0.90 -10.88
CA ARG A 91 13.82 -1.21 -12.17
C ARG A 91 12.85 -1.34 -13.33
N ALA A 92 11.55 -1.50 -13.07
CA ALA A 92 10.56 -1.48 -14.14
C ALA A 92 10.58 -0.07 -14.75
N PRO A 93 10.99 0.09 -16.02
CA PRO A 93 10.99 1.40 -16.64
C PRO A 93 9.54 1.86 -16.69
N THR A 94 9.21 2.95 -16.00
CA THR A 94 7.96 3.68 -16.17
C THR A 94 7.96 4.25 -17.59
N LYS A 95 7.62 3.42 -18.57
CA LYS A 95 7.23 3.90 -19.89
C LYS A 95 5.82 4.48 -19.74
N LEU A 96 5.78 5.79 -19.51
CA LEU A 96 4.69 6.64 -19.97
C LEU A 96 4.74 6.73 -21.50
#